data_AF-A0A089LKK3-F1
#
_entry.id   AF-A0A089LKK3-F1
#
_cell.length_a   1.000
_cell.length_b   1.000
_cell.length_c   1.000
_cell.angle_alpha   90.00
_cell.angle_beta   90.00
_cell.angle_gamma   90.00
#
_symmetry.space_group_name_H-M   'P 1'
#
loop_
_entity.id
_entity.type
_entity.pdbx_description
1 polymer ?
#
loop_
_entity_poly.entity_id
_entity_poly.type
_entity_poly.pdbx_seq_one_letter_code
_entity_poly.pdbx_strand_id
1 'polypeptide(L)'
;MSYYYSGDINLWTYSRSEPQKLILPKFSDEINELSPLFKEIYGQAYTADNSGLNHVAGMGYRKALEFLIKDYLINFLEKEREVIEKKLLGKCIKDDVDNSNIKLVAERAVWIGNDETHYVRKWETKDISDLKKLIDVTVHWISSEIITKRVIEEMQ
;
A
#
# COMPACT_ATOMS: atom_id res chain seq x y z
N MET A 1 40.42 -36.22 -39.36
CA MET A 1 40.35 -34.77 -39.09
C MET A 1 39.36 -34.57 -37.98
N SER A 2 39.83 -34.20 -36.80
CA SER A 2 39.02 -34.02 -35.59
C SER A 2 38.89 -32.52 -35.37
N TYR A 3 37.67 -31.98 -35.49
CA TYR A 3 37.41 -30.59 -35.13
C TYR A 3 37.07 -30.56 -33.64
N TYR A 4 38.01 -30.05 -32.83
CA TYR A 4 37.74 -29.71 -31.44
C TYR A 4 37.00 -28.38 -31.42
N TYR A 5 35.74 -28.39 -30.97
CA TYR A 5 35.01 -27.17 -30.67
C TYR A 5 35.33 -26.79 -29.22
N SER A 6 36.27 -25.86 -29.02
CA SER A 6 36.56 -25.27 -27.70
C SER A 6 35.65 -24.06 -27.48
N GLY A 7 34.38 -24.33 -27.18
CA GLY A 7 33.47 -23.31 -26.68
C GLY A 7 33.27 -23.54 -25.19
N ASP A 8 33.55 -22.53 -24.35
CA ASP A 8 33.19 -22.54 -22.94
C ASP A 8 31.68 -22.79 -22.81
N ILE A 9 31.33 -23.96 -22.28
CA ILE A 9 29.93 -24.32 -22.02
C ILE A 9 29.54 -23.56 -20.76
N ASN A 10 28.80 -22.46 -20.91
CA ASN A 10 28.21 -21.76 -19.77
C ASN A 10 27.22 -22.71 -19.06
N LEU A 11 27.70 -23.39 -18.02
CA LEU A 11 26.94 -24.30 -17.18
C LEU A 11 26.06 -23.48 -16.24
N TRP A 12 24.77 -23.39 -16.56
CA TRP A 12 23.78 -22.82 -15.66
C TRP A 12 23.36 -23.85 -14.63
N THR A 13 23.35 -23.46 -13.36
CA THR A 13 22.80 -24.28 -12.27
C THR A 13 21.51 -23.65 -11.80
N TYR A 14 20.41 -24.40 -11.89
CA TYR A 14 19.14 -23.99 -11.31
C TYR A 14 19.27 -23.96 -9.79
N SER A 15 19.06 -22.79 -9.18
CA SER A 15 19.26 -22.57 -7.75
C SER A 15 17.99 -22.82 -6.92
N ARG A 16 16.88 -22.16 -7.29
CA ARG A 16 15.58 -22.36 -6.65
C ARG A 16 14.42 -21.95 -7.56
N SER A 17 13.23 -22.45 -7.26
CA SER A 17 11.96 -21.80 -7.61
C SER A 17 11.08 -21.75 -6.37
N GLU A 18 10.20 -20.75 -6.34
CA GLU A 18 9.21 -20.61 -5.29
C GLU A 18 7.81 -20.60 -5.91
N PRO A 19 6.83 -21.28 -5.30
CA PRO A 19 5.46 -21.22 -5.76
C PRO A 19 4.93 -19.79 -5.58
N GLN A 20 4.25 -19.28 -6.61
CA GLN A 20 3.65 -17.95 -6.58
C GLN A 20 2.35 -17.97 -5.77
N LYS A 21 2.48 -18.00 -4.44
CA LYS A 21 1.33 -17.87 -3.53
C LYS A 21 1.31 -16.46 -2.96
N LEU A 22 0.47 -15.61 -3.54
CA LEU A 22 0.21 -14.29 -3.00
C LEU A 22 -0.50 -14.44 -1.65
N ILE A 23 0.15 -14.00 -0.57
CA ILE A 23 -0.49 -13.99 0.74
C ILE A 23 -1.24 -12.67 0.84
N LEU A 24 -2.57 -12.75 0.77
CA LEU A 24 -3.42 -11.58 0.89
C LEU A 24 -3.82 -11.38 2.35
N PRO A 25 -3.53 -10.21 2.95
CA PRO A 25 -4.11 -9.86 4.24
C PRO A 25 -5.63 -9.75 4.13
N LYS A 26 -6.31 -10.06 5.24
CA LYS A 26 -7.76 -9.94 5.33
C LYS A 26 -8.11 -8.52 5.73
N PHE A 27 -8.86 -7.84 4.87
CA PHE A 27 -9.51 -6.57 5.18
C PHE A 27 -11.02 -6.78 5.31
N SER A 28 -11.69 -5.86 6.00
CA SER A 28 -13.15 -5.88 6.12
C SER A 28 -13.84 -5.70 4.76
N ASP A 29 -15.10 -6.10 4.66
CA ASP A 29 -15.83 -6.07 3.40
C ASP A 29 -16.01 -4.63 2.88
N GLU A 30 -16.19 -3.66 3.78
CA GLU A 30 -16.30 -2.25 3.42
C GLU A 30 -15.03 -1.74 2.74
N ILE A 31 -13.85 -2.17 3.21
CA ILE A 31 -12.56 -1.79 2.63
C ILE A 31 -12.34 -2.51 1.30
N ASN A 32 -12.71 -3.79 1.22
CA ASN A 32 -12.63 -4.57 -0.02
C ASN A 32 -13.50 -3.97 -1.13
N GLU A 33 -14.70 -3.50 -0.78
CA GLU A 33 -15.63 -2.81 -1.68
C GLU A 33 -15.11 -1.42 -2.07
N LEU A 34 -14.61 -0.66 -1.10
CA LEU A 34 -14.15 0.71 -1.31
C LEU A 34 -12.95 0.78 -2.26
N SER A 35 -11.94 -0.07 -2.04
CA SER A 35 -10.66 -0.02 -2.76
C SER A 35 -10.10 -1.42 -3.05
N PRO A 36 -10.59 -2.09 -4.11
CA PRO A 36 -10.07 -3.40 -4.51
C PRO A 36 -8.58 -3.39 -4.88
N LEU A 37 -8.11 -2.31 -5.52
CA LEU A 37 -6.71 -2.17 -5.91
C LEU A 37 -5.78 -1.95 -4.71
N PHE A 38 -6.24 -1.28 -3.64
CA PHE A 38 -5.49 -1.20 -2.39
C PHE A 38 -5.15 -2.60 -1.87
N LYS A 39 -6.14 -3.50 -1.80
CA LYS A 39 -5.95 -4.89 -1.33
C LYS A 39 -4.91 -5.62 -2.16
N GLU A 40 -4.97 -5.50 -3.48
CA GLU A 40 -4.03 -6.15 -4.38
C GLU A 40 -2.61 -5.63 -4.16
N ILE A 41 -2.42 -4.31 -4.18
CA ILE A 41 -1.11 -3.66 -4.03
C ILE A 41 -0.53 -3.95 -2.63
N TYR A 42 -1.35 -3.85 -1.58
CA TYR A 42 -0.92 -4.18 -0.22
C TYR A 42 -0.54 -5.65 -0.12
N GLY A 43 -1.30 -6.57 -0.73
CA GLY A 43 -0.98 -8.00 -0.73
C GLY A 43 0.33 -8.34 -1.45
N GLN A 44 0.63 -7.65 -2.55
CA GLN A 44 1.93 -7.75 -3.23
C GLN A 44 3.06 -7.22 -2.36
N ALA A 45 2.88 -6.06 -1.72
CA ALA A 45 3.84 -5.49 -0.79
C ALA A 45 4.09 -6.41 0.42
N TYR A 46 3.01 -7.00 0.97
CA TYR A 46 3.05 -7.94 2.08
C TYR A 46 3.78 -9.24 1.73
N THR A 47 3.57 -9.76 0.53
CA THR A 47 4.32 -10.92 0.03
C THR A 47 5.79 -10.59 -0.13
N ALA A 48 6.13 -9.41 -0.69
CA ALA A 48 7.51 -8.96 -0.83
C ALA A 48 8.21 -8.80 0.54
N ASP A 49 7.53 -8.19 1.50
CA ASP A 49 7.99 -7.99 2.89
C ASP A 49 8.30 -9.34 3.56
N ASN A 50 7.37 -10.30 3.50
CA ASN A 50 7.58 -11.64 4.06
C ASN A 50 8.69 -12.44 3.36
N SER A 51 9.00 -12.10 2.11
CA SER A 51 10.12 -12.66 1.35
C SER A 51 11.44 -11.91 1.57
N GLY A 52 11.49 -10.94 2.49
CA GLY A 52 12.69 -10.15 2.81
C GLY A 52 13.03 -9.07 1.77
N LEU A 53 12.13 -8.77 0.83
CA LEU A 53 12.32 -7.76 -0.22
C LEU A 53 11.91 -6.35 0.28
N ASN A 54 12.45 -5.97 1.44
CA ASN A 54 11.97 -4.83 2.23
C ASN A 54 12.03 -3.49 1.46
N HIS A 55 13.08 -3.29 0.65
CA HIS A 55 13.22 -2.07 -0.17
C HIS A 55 12.13 -1.90 -1.22
N VAL A 56 11.56 -3.00 -1.72
CA VAL A 56 10.45 -2.96 -2.69
C VAL A 56 9.11 -2.90 -1.96
N ALA A 57 8.99 -3.65 -0.85
CA ALA A 57 7.79 -3.69 -0.05
C ALA A 57 7.39 -2.32 0.50
N GLY A 58 8.35 -1.52 0.99
CA GLY A 58 8.08 -0.17 1.50
C GLY A 58 7.42 0.75 0.47
N MET A 59 7.92 0.72 -0.78
CA MET A 59 7.33 1.46 -1.89
C MET A 59 5.92 0.95 -2.23
N GLY A 60 5.72 -0.37 -2.16
CA GLY A 60 4.43 -1.02 -2.37
C GLY A 60 3.39 -0.58 -1.34
N TYR A 61 3.74 -0.56 -0.05
CA TYR A 61 2.84 -0.10 1.01
C TYR A 61 2.49 1.39 0.89
N ARG A 62 3.45 2.23 0.50
CA ARG A 62 3.18 3.65 0.19
C ARG A 62 2.18 3.79 -0.97
N LYS A 63 2.35 3.01 -2.04
CA LYS A 63 1.42 2.99 -3.17
C LYS A 63 0.03 2.50 -2.73
N ALA A 64 -0.04 1.47 -1.91
CA ALA A 64 -1.30 0.97 -1.37
C ALA A 64 -2.05 2.09 -0.62
N LEU A 65 -1.37 2.81 0.29
CA LEU A 65 -1.96 3.93 1.02
C LEU A 65 -2.53 5.01 0.07
N GLU A 66 -1.85 5.29 -1.05
CA GLU A 66 -2.35 6.26 -2.03
C GLU A 66 -3.71 5.85 -2.59
N PHE A 67 -3.85 4.60 -3.01
CA PHE A 67 -5.11 4.08 -3.55
C PHE A 67 -6.21 4.10 -2.49
N LEU A 68 -5.92 3.63 -1.28
CA LEU A 68 -6.90 3.63 -0.18
C LEU A 68 -7.47 5.02 0.10
N ILE A 69 -6.60 6.03 0.25
CA ILE A 69 -7.04 7.40 0.57
C ILE A 69 -7.79 8.02 -0.61
N LYS A 70 -7.28 7.87 -1.84
CA LYS A 70 -7.94 8.46 -3.01
C LYS A 70 -9.31 7.81 -3.25
N ASP A 71 -9.42 6.50 -3.14
CA ASP A 71 -10.68 5.77 -3.30
C ASP A 71 -11.67 6.13 -2.18
N TYR A 72 -11.20 6.31 -0.93
CA TYR A 72 -12.03 6.84 0.15
C TYR A 72 -12.60 8.23 -0.17
N LEU A 73 -11.76 9.15 -0.64
CA LEU A 73 -12.20 10.50 -1.00
C LEU A 73 -13.23 10.49 -2.15
N ILE A 74 -13.00 9.66 -3.18
CA ILE A 74 -13.81 9.64 -4.38
C ILE A 74 -15.12 8.86 -4.16
N ASN A 75 -15.03 7.67 -3.60
CA ASN A 75 -16.15 6.72 -3.56
C ASN A 75 -17.01 6.87 -2.30
N PHE A 76 -16.46 7.40 -1.20
CA PHE A 76 -17.20 7.55 0.07
C PHE A 76 -17.54 9.01 0.41
N LEU A 77 -16.58 9.93 0.23
CA LEU A 77 -16.80 11.37 0.44
C LEU A 77 -17.27 12.11 -0.82
N GLU A 78 -17.45 11.41 -1.95
CA GLU A 78 -17.97 11.93 -3.21
C GLU A 78 -17.19 13.15 -3.75
N LYS A 79 -15.88 13.22 -3.47
CA LYS A 79 -15.01 14.29 -3.99
C LYS A 79 -14.78 14.11 -5.50
N GLU A 80 -14.51 15.20 -6.20
CA GLU A 80 -14.35 15.20 -7.67
C GLU A 80 -13.14 14.35 -8.12
N ARG A 81 -13.42 13.23 -8.80
CA ARG A 81 -12.42 12.24 -9.22
C ARG A 81 -11.24 12.84 -9.96
N GLU A 82 -11.48 13.67 -10.97
CA GLU A 82 -10.42 14.25 -11.80
C GLU A 82 -9.45 15.12 -10.98
N VAL A 83 -9.95 15.79 -9.94
CA VAL A 83 -9.15 16.62 -9.04
C VAL A 83 -8.32 15.74 -8.12
N ILE A 84 -8.94 14.73 -7.48
CA ILE A 84 -8.27 13.85 -6.52
C ILE A 84 -7.18 12.98 -7.18
N GLU A 85 -7.44 12.45 -8.38
CA GLU A 85 -6.46 11.61 -9.10
C GLU A 85 -5.16 12.35 -9.40
N LYS A 86 -5.25 13.62 -9.83
CA LYS A 86 -4.10 14.48 -10.19
C LYS A 86 -3.39 15.06 -8.97
N LYS A 87 -4.04 15.07 -7.81
CA LYS A 87 -3.50 15.67 -6.58
C LYS A 87 -2.49 14.73 -5.92
N LEU A 88 -1.42 15.32 -5.38
CA LEU A 88 -0.42 14.58 -4.61
C LEU A 88 -1.05 14.03 -3.33
N LEU A 89 -0.74 12.79 -2.95
CA LEU A 89 -1.31 12.11 -1.77
C LEU A 89 -1.27 12.98 -0.51
N GLY A 90 -0.13 13.61 -0.21
CA GLY A 90 -0.01 14.47 0.98
C GLY A 90 -0.97 15.67 0.96
N LYS A 91 -1.30 16.21 -0.22
CA LYS A 91 -2.31 17.27 -0.35
C LYS A 91 -3.72 16.71 -0.25
N CYS A 92 -3.99 15.52 -0.81
CA CYS A 92 -5.29 14.84 -0.65
C CYS A 92 -5.63 14.67 0.84
N ILE A 93 -4.66 14.19 1.62
CA ILE A 93 -4.84 13.98 3.06
C ILE A 93 -5.06 15.31 3.78
N LYS A 94 -4.22 16.31 3.52
CA LYS A 94 -4.27 17.59 4.24
C LYS A 94 -5.58 18.35 3.99
N ASP A 95 -5.97 18.44 2.72
CA ASP A 95 -6.99 19.37 2.26
C ASP A 95 -8.38 18.73 2.16
N ASP A 96 -8.47 17.41 1.86
CA ASP A 96 -9.73 16.78 1.45
C ASP A 96 -10.24 15.71 2.43
N VAL A 97 -9.41 15.21 3.34
CA VAL A 97 -9.84 14.31 4.42
C VAL A 97 -10.44 15.13 5.56
N ASP A 98 -11.69 14.85 5.90
CA ASP A 98 -12.43 15.61 6.91
C ASP A 98 -12.17 15.07 8.33
N ASN A 99 -12.04 13.75 8.50
CA ASN A 99 -11.75 13.12 9.78
C ASN A 99 -10.32 13.41 10.28
N SER A 100 -10.22 14.01 11.46
CA SER A 100 -8.93 14.40 12.05
C SER A 100 -8.04 13.21 12.40
N ASN A 101 -8.62 12.08 12.84
CA ASN A 101 -7.85 10.87 13.14
C ASN A 101 -7.26 10.27 11.87
N ILE A 102 -8.08 10.08 10.82
CA ILE A 102 -7.61 9.58 9.50
C ILE A 102 -6.48 10.47 8.98
N LYS A 103 -6.70 11.79 9.01
CA LYS A 103 -5.70 12.78 8.56
C LYS A 103 -4.36 12.62 9.28
N LEU A 104 -4.39 12.60 10.62
CA LEU A 104 -3.18 12.50 11.44
C LEU A 104 -2.39 11.20 11.20
N VAL A 105 -3.06 10.05 11.08
CA VAL A 105 -2.37 8.77 10.89
C VAL A 105 -1.87 8.61 9.45
N ALA A 106 -2.66 9.03 8.46
CA ALA A 106 -2.29 8.97 7.05
C ALA A 106 -1.12 9.91 6.72
N GLU A 107 -1.06 11.12 7.32
CA GLU A 107 0.09 12.02 7.17
C GLU A 107 1.40 11.38 7.64
N ARG A 108 1.37 10.73 8.81
CA ARG A 108 2.53 10.01 9.36
C ARG A 108 2.92 8.84 8.47
N ALA A 109 1.94 8.11 7.93
CA ALA A 109 2.20 7.02 7.00
C ALA A 109 2.86 7.53 5.72
N VAL A 110 2.48 8.71 5.22
CA VAL A 110 3.16 9.36 4.09
C VAL A 110 4.59 9.76 4.42
N TRP A 111 4.87 10.25 5.63
CA TRP A 111 6.25 10.60 6.02
C TRP A 111 7.16 9.37 6.00
N ILE A 112 6.74 8.27 6.61
CA ILE A 112 7.53 7.03 6.64
C ILE A 112 7.57 6.39 5.24
N GLY A 113 6.45 6.33 4.53
CA GLY A 113 6.39 5.76 3.18
C GLY A 113 7.22 6.54 2.16
N ASN A 114 7.34 7.87 2.31
CA ASN A 114 8.26 8.65 1.50
C ASN A 114 9.72 8.26 1.80
N ASP A 115 10.09 8.07 3.07
CA ASP A 115 11.45 7.67 3.46
C ASP A 115 11.87 6.31 2.87
N GLU A 116 10.93 5.39 2.62
CA GLU A 116 11.20 4.13 1.90
C GLU A 116 11.64 4.33 0.44
N THR A 117 11.40 5.51 -0.13
CA THR A 117 11.74 5.83 -1.53
C THR A 117 12.92 6.80 -1.66
N HIS A 118 13.34 7.46 -0.57
CA HIS A 118 14.40 8.46 -0.61
C HIS A 118 15.77 7.81 -0.37
N TYR A 119 16.79 8.35 -1.05
CA TYR A 119 18.18 7.92 -0.87
C TYR A 119 18.70 8.20 0.55
N VAL A 120 18.25 9.31 1.16
CA VAL A 120 18.56 9.68 2.55
C VAL A 120 17.30 9.55 3.38
N ARG A 121 17.32 8.72 4.41
CA ARG A 121 16.24 8.58 5.38
C ARG A 121 16.27 9.75 6.38
N LYS A 122 15.10 10.28 6.71
CA LYS A 122 14.92 11.34 7.72
C LYS A 122 14.54 10.76 9.08
N TRP A 123 13.90 9.59 9.10
CA TRP A 123 13.40 8.92 10.30
C TRP A 123 14.13 7.60 10.53
N GLU A 124 15.40 7.66 10.95
CA GLU A 124 16.25 6.47 11.11
C GLU A 124 15.76 5.47 12.19
N THR A 125 14.94 5.93 13.14
CA THR A 125 14.36 5.08 14.19
C THR A 125 13.06 4.39 13.78
N LYS A 126 12.60 4.61 12.54
CA LYS A 126 11.34 4.10 12.00
C LYS A 126 11.59 3.16 10.82
N ASP A 127 10.73 2.16 10.71
CA ASP A 127 10.83 1.12 9.70
C ASP A 127 9.50 0.81 8.99
N ILE A 128 9.55 -0.19 8.11
CA ILE A 128 8.39 -0.68 7.37
C ILE A 128 7.26 -1.21 8.28
N SER A 129 7.60 -1.67 9.49
CA SER A 129 6.63 -2.13 10.48
C SER A 129 5.82 -0.96 11.04
N ASP A 130 6.45 0.19 11.29
CA ASP A 130 5.74 1.43 11.65
C ASP A 130 4.80 1.89 10.53
N LEU A 131 5.25 1.83 9.28
CA LEU A 131 4.41 2.16 8.12
C LEU A 131 3.16 1.26 8.06
N LYS A 132 3.34 -0.05 8.20
CA LYS A 132 2.23 -1.03 8.21
C LYS A 132 1.23 -0.72 9.31
N LYS A 133 1.68 -0.43 10.53
CA LYS A 133 0.80 -0.06 11.66
C LYS A 133 -0.01 1.20 11.35
N LEU A 134 0.59 2.21 10.76
CA LEU A 134 -0.12 3.45 10.42
C LEU A 134 -1.16 3.22 9.32
N ILE A 135 -0.85 2.40 8.31
CA ILE A 135 -1.82 2.00 7.29
C ILE A 135 -2.98 1.22 7.93
N ASP A 136 -2.68 0.29 8.83
CA ASP A 136 -3.69 -0.54 9.51
C ASP A 136 -4.66 0.32 10.34
N VAL A 137 -4.14 1.29 11.10
CA VAL A 137 -4.96 2.25 11.84
C VAL A 137 -5.78 3.14 10.88
N THR A 138 -5.21 3.53 9.73
CA THR A 138 -5.93 4.30 8.71
C THR A 138 -7.11 3.49 8.16
N VAL A 139 -6.90 2.22 7.84
CA VAL A 139 -7.93 1.27 7.38
C VAL A 139 -9.05 1.15 8.42
N HIS A 140 -8.73 0.99 9.70
CA HIS A 140 -9.71 0.88 10.76
C HIS A 140 -10.60 2.13 10.90
N TRP A 141 -10.01 3.32 10.83
CA TRP A 141 -10.80 4.56 10.89
C TRP A 141 -11.71 4.72 9.67
N ILE A 142 -11.22 4.45 8.46
CA ILE A 142 -12.04 4.50 7.25
C ILE A 142 -13.20 3.51 7.32
N SER A 143 -12.94 2.26 7.70
CA SER A 143 -13.98 1.24 7.89
C SER A 143 -15.02 1.70 8.92
N SER A 144 -14.58 2.26 10.04
CA SER A 144 -15.47 2.78 11.09
C SER A 144 -16.38 3.89 10.58
N GLU A 145 -15.88 4.82 9.76
CA GLU A 145 -16.71 5.86 9.15
C GLU A 145 -17.74 5.31 8.17
N ILE A 146 -17.34 4.36 7.32
CA ILE A 146 -18.24 3.73 6.35
C ILE A 146 -19.39 3.03 7.08
N ILE A 147 -19.06 2.23 8.10
CA ILE A 147 -20.06 1.51 8.90
C ILE A 147 -20.97 2.51 9.64
N THR A 148 -20.39 3.56 10.23
CA THR A 148 -21.16 4.59 10.95
C THR A 148 -22.17 5.26 10.04
N LYS A 149 -21.77 5.65 8.81
CA LYS A 149 -22.68 6.27 7.83
C LYS A 149 -23.82 5.32 7.46
N ARG A 150 -23.51 4.06 7.12
CA ARG A 150 -24.51 3.03 6.77
C ARG A 150 -25.52 2.81 7.89
N VAL A 151 -25.05 2.63 9.13
CA VAL A 151 -25.93 2.40 10.29
C VAL A 151 -26.85 3.60 10.54
N ILE A 152 -26.35 4.83 10.41
CA ILE A 152 -27.18 6.03 10.58
C ILE A 152 -28.25 6.11 9.48
N GLU A 153 -27.91 5.78 8.24
CA GLU A 153 -28.85 5.76 7.10
C GLU A 153 -29.93 4.68 7.25
N GLU A 154 -29.59 3.50 7.78
CA GLU A 154 -30.54 2.42 8.06
C GLU A 154 -31.52 2.72 9.21
N MET A 155 -31.13 3.63 10.11
CA MET A 155 -31.95 4.06 11.25
C MET A 155 -32.88 5.24 10.96
N GLN A 156 -32.85 5.78 9.73
CA GLN A 156 -33.74 6.86 9.25
C GLN A 156 -35.00 6.30 8.57
#